data_AF-A0A2G3AKG1-F1
#
_entry.id   AF-A0A2G3AKG1-F1
#
_cell.length_a   1.000
_cell.length_b   1.000
_cell.length_c   1.000
_cell.angle_alpha   90.00
_cell.angle_beta   90.00
_cell.angle_gamma   90.00
#
_symmetry.space_group_name_H-M   'P 1'
#
loop_
_entity.id
_entity.type
_entity.pdbx_description
1 polymer ?
#
loop_
_entity_poly.entity_id
_entity_poly.type
_entity_poly.pdbx_seq_one_letter_code
_entity_poly.pdbx_strand_id
1 'polypeptide(L)'
;MSQKRRSEPSSEIQKIAKILPTHLDMSGFLDQKVRTDWSTIEAYRDKMANLFDVQYIDRIAQQTIGILDCGPFVAAYAEYLSDGLQIPNDGLDTELLRKRYVAILW
;
A
#
# COMPACT_ATOMS: atom_id res chain seq x y z
N MET A 1 17.39 20.91 -18.05
CA MET A 1 17.51 19.69 -17.23
C MET A 1 17.47 20.08 -15.76
N SER A 2 16.46 19.61 -15.02
CA SER A 2 16.25 19.98 -13.61
C SER A 2 17.11 19.09 -12.71
N GLN A 3 18.14 19.67 -12.11
CA GLN A 3 19.02 18.98 -11.18
C GLN A 3 18.25 18.78 -9.87
N LYS A 4 17.71 17.57 -9.69
CA LYS A 4 16.95 17.16 -8.50
C LYS A 4 17.88 17.22 -7.28
N ARG A 5 17.82 18.31 -6.52
CA ARG A 5 18.58 18.46 -5.27
C ARG A 5 18.06 17.41 -4.30
N ARG A 6 18.88 16.40 -3.99
CA ARG A 6 18.58 15.48 -2.89
C ARG A 6 18.88 16.24 -1.60
N SER A 7 17.83 16.73 -0.96
CA SER A 7 17.94 17.35 0.36
C SER A 7 18.36 16.31 1.37
N GLU A 8 19.44 16.57 2.08
CA GLU A 8 19.90 15.72 3.18
C GLU A 8 18.87 15.77 4.33
N PRO A 9 18.47 14.63 4.92
CA PRO A 9 17.51 14.63 6.01
C PRO A 9 18.06 15.43 7.21
N SER A 10 17.21 16.24 7.85
CA SER A 10 17.55 16.96 9.08
C SER A 10 18.16 16.02 10.13
N SER A 11 19.09 16.53 10.94
CA SER A 11 19.74 15.79 12.02
C SER A 11 18.76 15.12 13.00
N GLU A 12 17.56 15.70 13.17
CA GLU A 12 16.47 15.14 13.98
C GLU A 12 15.85 13.90 13.32
N ILE A 13 15.61 13.95 12.01
CA ILE A 13 15.09 12.81 11.21
C ILE A 13 16.09 11.66 11.25
N GLN A 14 17.38 11.96 11.14
CA GLN A 14 18.43 10.93 11.22
C GLN A 14 18.49 10.27 12.61
N LYS A 15 18.24 11.02 13.70
CA LYS A 15 18.16 10.46 15.06
C LYS A 15 16.92 9.59 15.22
N ILE A 16 15.75 10.06 14.77
CA ILE A 16 14.49 9.29 14.84
C ILE A 16 14.63 8.00 14.04
N ALA A 17 15.17 8.05 12.82
CA ALA A 17 15.37 6.87 11.98
C ALA A 17 16.24 5.78 12.64
N LYS A 18 17.15 6.16 13.55
CA LYS A 18 17.98 5.21 14.30
C LYS A 18 17.25 4.57 15.48
N ILE A 19 16.33 5.28 16.12
CA ILE A 19 15.66 4.83 17.36
C ILE A 19 14.33 4.14 17.06
N LEU A 20 13.68 4.53 15.97
CA LEU A 20 12.36 4.06 15.57
C LEU A 20 12.28 2.53 15.41
N PRO A 21 13.24 1.84 14.75
CA PRO A 21 13.16 0.39 14.59
C PRO A 21 13.15 -0.35 15.93
N THR A 22 14.06 0.02 16.84
CA THR A 22 14.15 -0.58 18.18
C THR A 22 12.92 -0.28 19.02
N HIS A 23 12.37 0.93 18.92
CA HIS A 23 11.15 1.29 19.63
C HIS A 23 9.95 0.45 19.16
N LEU A 24 9.77 0.30 17.84
CA LEU A 24 8.67 -0.48 17.26
C LEU A 24 8.77 -1.99 17.58
N ASP A 25 10.00 -2.51 17.64
CA ASP A 25 10.29 -3.88 18.07
C ASP A 25 9.94 -4.09 19.55
N MET A 26 10.44 -3.23 20.44
CA MET A 26 10.15 -3.29 21.88
C MET A 26 8.67 -3.08 22.21
N SER A 27 7.96 -2.24 21.46
CA SER A 27 6.54 -2.02 21.68
C SER A 27 5.68 -3.19 21.19
N GLY A 28 6.26 -4.24 20.59
CA GLY A 28 5.55 -5.37 20.02
C GLY A 28 4.66 -4.99 18.84
N PHE A 29 4.91 -3.83 18.22
CA PHE A 29 4.06 -3.29 17.15
C PHE A 29 4.05 -4.21 15.91
N LEU A 30 5.19 -4.82 15.60
CA LEU A 30 5.33 -5.77 14.49
C LEU A 30 4.78 -7.16 14.82
N ASP A 31 4.77 -7.54 16.10
CA ASP A 31 4.27 -8.83 16.58
C ASP A 31 2.74 -8.84 16.74
N GLN A 32 2.12 -7.66 16.84
CA GLN A 32 0.68 -7.50 16.91
C GLN A 32 0.05 -7.77 15.53
N LYS A 33 -0.08 -9.06 15.18
CA LYS A 33 -0.85 -9.55 14.01
C LYS A 33 -2.37 -9.44 14.22
N VAL A 34 -2.82 -9.04 15.40
CA VAL A 34 -4.22 -8.77 15.69
C VAL A 34 -4.58 -7.48 14.97
N ARG A 35 -5.54 -7.55 14.03
CA ARG A 35 -6.12 -6.35 13.41
C ARG A 35 -6.46 -5.38 14.54
N THR A 36 -5.82 -4.20 14.54
CA THR A 36 -6.22 -3.11 15.43
C THR A 36 -7.68 -2.81 15.13
N ASP A 37 -8.55 -3.18 16.05
CA ASP A 37 -9.96 -2.86 15.95
C ASP A 37 -10.12 -1.38 16.25
N TRP A 38 -10.07 -0.56 15.21
CA TRP A 38 -10.18 0.89 15.28
C TRP A 38 -11.48 1.35 15.98
N SER A 39 -12.49 0.49 16.08
CA SER A 39 -13.73 0.78 16.81
C SER A 39 -13.54 0.84 18.34
N THR A 40 -12.48 0.24 18.88
CA THR A 40 -12.17 0.25 20.31
C THR A 40 -11.42 1.52 20.76
N ILE A 41 -10.96 2.36 19.84
CA ILE A 41 -10.24 3.59 20.15
C ILE A 41 -11.25 4.74 20.31
N GLU A 42 -11.43 5.25 21.54
CA GLU A 42 -12.42 6.30 21.87
C GLU A 42 -12.36 7.53 20.95
N ALA A 43 -11.15 7.97 20.57
CA ALA A 43 -10.95 9.12 19.69
C ALA A 43 -11.49 8.93 18.26
N TYR A 44 -11.74 7.68 17.84
CA TYR A 44 -12.25 7.31 16.53
C TYR A 44 -13.68 6.74 16.58
N ARG A 45 -14.24 6.51 17.78
CA ARG A 45 -15.56 5.88 17.98
C ARG A 45 -16.69 6.61 17.25
N ASP A 46 -16.72 7.95 17.34
CA ASP A 46 -17.71 8.79 16.64
C ASP A 46 -17.36 9.06 15.17
N LYS A 47 -16.12 8.77 14.75
CA LYS A 47 -15.67 8.93 13.35
C LYS A 47 -15.90 7.68 12.51
N MET A 48 -16.23 6.54 13.14
CA MET A 48 -16.56 5.28 12.46
C MET A 48 -18.03 5.20 12.01
N ALA A 49 -18.85 6.23 12.27
CA ALA A 49 -20.07 6.49 11.51
C ALA A 49 -19.65 6.88 10.08
N ASN A 50 -19.34 5.86 9.27
CA ASN A 50 -18.65 5.95 8.00
C ASN A 50 -19.19 7.04 7.07
N LEU A 51 -18.35 8.02 6.73
CA LEU A 51 -18.60 9.00 5.65
C LEU A 51 -18.40 8.37 4.25
N PHE A 52 -17.77 7.19 4.17
CA PHE A 52 -17.47 6.47 2.93
C PHE A 52 -17.86 5.00 3.05
N ASP A 53 -18.43 4.47 1.98
CA ASP A 53 -18.75 3.04 1.86
C ASP A 53 -17.45 2.28 1.52
N VAL A 54 -16.83 1.64 2.51
CA VAL A 54 -15.56 0.92 2.36
C VAL A 54 -15.85 -0.54 2.06
N GLN A 55 -15.51 -1.00 0.85
CA GLN A 55 -15.64 -2.39 0.46
C GLN A 55 -14.32 -3.14 0.64
N TYR A 56 -14.34 -4.22 1.42
CA TYR A 56 -13.22 -5.15 1.52
C TYR A 56 -13.40 -6.29 0.52
N ILE A 57 -12.38 -6.50 -0.32
CA ILE A 57 -12.35 -7.59 -1.29
C ILE A 57 -11.34 -8.63 -0.79
N ASP A 58 -11.83 -9.81 -0.44
CA ASP A 58 -11.00 -10.96 -0.06
C ASP A 58 -10.58 -11.76 -1.31
N ARG A 59 -9.53 -12.58 -1.18
CA ARG A 59 -9.03 -13.48 -2.24
C ARG A 59 -8.52 -12.82 -3.52
N ILE A 60 -8.04 -11.58 -3.39
CA ILE A 60 -7.29 -10.95 -4.49
C ILE A 60 -6.01 -11.74 -4.75
N ALA A 61 -5.79 -12.13 -6.01
CA ALA A 61 -4.59 -12.83 -6.42
C ALA A 61 -3.34 -11.99 -6.12
N GLN A 62 -2.41 -12.57 -5.38
CA GLN A 62 -1.17 -11.90 -4.98
C GLN A 62 -0.10 -12.07 -6.04
N GLN A 63 0.76 -11.05 -6.17
CA GLN A 63 1.95 -11.13 -7.01
C GLN A 63 2.93 -12.15 -6.43
N THR A 64 3.63 -12.90 -7.28
CA THR A 64 4.63 -13.88 -6.87
C THR A 64 5.74 -13.24 -6.04
N ILE A 65 6.10 -13.88 -4.92
CA ILE A 65 7.17 -13.44 -4.00
C ILE A 65 8.47 -13.22 -4.80
N GLY A 66 9.05 -12.02 -4.66
CA GLY A 66 10.30 -11.64 -5.32
C GLY A 66 10.15 -10.62 -6.46
N ILE A 67 8.93 -10.25 -6.84
CA ILE A 67 8.69 -9.16 -7.80
C ILE A 67 8.55 -7.84 -7.04
N LEU A 68 9.44 -6.87 -7.31
CA LEU A 68 9.47 -5.58 -6.61
C LEU A 68 8.54 -4.51 -7.23
N ASP A 69 8.06 -4.72 -8.46
CA ASP A 69 7.23 -3.75 -9.18
C ASP A 69 5.74 -4.01 -8.94
N CYS A 70 5.24 -3.54 -7.80
CA CYS A 70 3.83 -3.60 -7.42
C CYS A 70 2.96 -2.53 -8.12
N GLY A 71 3.59 -1.47 -8.65
CA GLY A 71 2.89 -0.33 -9.27
C GLY A 71 1.94 -0.71 -10.41
N PRO A 72 2.37 -1.48 -11.43
CA PRO A 72 1.51 -1.93 -12.52
C PRO A 72 0.33 -2.78 -12.05
N PHE A 73 0.54 -3.56 -10.98
CA PHE A 73 -0.49 -4.40 -10.38
C PHE A 73 -1.58 -3.52 -9.76
N VAL A 74 -1.20 -2.56 -8.90
CA VAL A 74 -2.13 -1.61 -8.27
C VAL A 74 -2.91 -0.79 -9.31
N ALA A 75 -2.23 -0.33 -10.37
CA ALA A 75 -2.88 0.42 -11.45
C ALA A 75 -3.95 -0.41 -12.18
N ALA A 76 -3.68 -1.69 -12.42
CA ALA A 76 -4.63 -2.59 -13.08
C ALA A 76 -5.84 -2.88 -12.20
N TYR A 77 -5.66 -3.04 -10.87
CA TYR A 77 -6.79 -3.17 -9.94
C TYR A 77 -7.67 -1.93 -9.91
N ALA A 78 -7.05 -0.75 -9.90
CA ALA A 78 -7.80 0.51 -9.95
C ALA A 78 -8.61 0.65 -11.25
N GLU A 79 -8.06 0.20 -12.39
CA GLU A 79 -8.75 0.18 -13.68
C GLU A 79 -9.98 -0.77 -13.65
N TYR A 80 -9.80 -2.02 -13.21
CA TYR A 80 -10.89 -2.99 -13.08
C TYR A 80 -12.04 -2.47 -12.20
N LEU A 81 -11.71 -1.88 -11.05
CA LEU A 81 -12.70 -1.31 -10.14
C LEU A 81 -13.40 -0.09 -10.74
N SER A 82 -12.67 0.76 -11.47
CA SER A 82 -13.24 1.94 -12.14
C SER A 82 -14.22 1.55 -13.24
N ASP A 83 -13.92 0.47 -13.97
CA ASP A 83 -14.77 -0.07 -15.03
C ASP A 83 -15.91 -0.97 -14.51
N GLY A 84 -15.97 -1.21 -13.19
CA GLY A 84 -16.95 -2.11 -12.57
C GLY A 84 -16.76 -3.59 -12.95
N LEU A 85 -15.56 -3.96 -13.40
CA LEU A 85 -15.22 -5.32 -13.81
C LEU A 85 -14.86 -6.19 -12.60
N GLN A 86 -15.19 -7.49 -12.70
CA GLN A 86 -14.76 -8.46 -11.69
C GLN A 86 -13.25 -8.65 -11.74
N ILE A 87 -12.65 -8.58 -10.56
CA ILE A 87 -11.22 -8.82 -10.37
C ILE A 87 -10.88 -10.28 -10.73
N PRO A 88 -9.86 -10.53 -11.57
CA PRO A 88 -9.38 -11.88 -11.87
C PRO A 88 -8.78 -12.57 -10.63
N ASN A 89 -9.20 -13.80 -10.35
CA ASN A 89 -8.72 -14.61 -9.22
C ASN A 89 -7.46 -15.42 -9.53
N ASP A 90 -7.11 -15.54 -10.81
CA ASP A 90 -5.99 -16.31 -11.37
C ASP A 90 -4.67 -15.52 -11.44
N GLY A 91 -4.68 -14.26 -11.01
CA GLY A 91 -3.52 -13.37 -11.05
C GLY A 91 -3.43 -12.59 -12.35
N LEU A 92 -2.84 -11.40 -12.28
CA LEU A 92 -2.64 -10.57 -13.46
C LEU A 92 -1.31 -10.95 -14.13
N ASP A 93 -1.33 -11.12 -15.46
CA ASP A 93 -0.13 -11.32 -16.25
C ASP A 93 0.76 -10.07 -16.18
N THR A 94 1.81 -10.17 -15.37
CA THR A 94 2.76 -9.07 -15.15
C THR A 94 3.50 -8.64 -16.42
N GLU A 95 3.73 -9.55 -17.37
CA GLU A 95 4.41 -9.21 -18.62
C GLU A 95 3.47 -8.44 -19.55
N LEU A 96 2.21 -8.88 -19.63
CA LEU A 96 1.17 -8.17 -20.37
C LEU A 96 0.93 -6.76 -19.82
N LEU A 97 0.82 -6.62 -18.50
CA LEU A 97 0.64 -5.31 -17.85
C LEU A 97 1.82 -4.37 -18.13
N ARG A 98 3.06 -4.87 -18.05
CA ARG A 98 4.25 -4.06 -18.41
C ARG A 98 4.18 -3.60 -19.86
N LYS A 99 3.88 -4.48 -20.81
CA LYS A 99 3.75 -4.13 -22.24
C LYS A 99 2.68 -3.05 -22.45
N ARG A 100 1.51 -3.20 -21.82
CA ARG A 100 0.40 -2.25 -21.92
C ARG A 100 0.78 -0.87 -21.36
N TYR A 101 1.33 -0.81 -20.15
CA TYR A 101 1.68 0.48 -19.54
C TYR A 101 2.88 1.13 -20.21
N VAL A 102 3.87 0.36 -20.70
CA VAL A 102 4.96 0.91 -21.52
C VAL A 102 4.42 1.53 -22.81
N ALA A 103 3.46 0.88 -23.47
CA ALA A 103 2.82 1.42 -24.68
C ALA A 103 1.95 2.66 -24.44
N ILE A 104 1.39 2.82 -23.24
CA ILE A 104 0.61 4.01 -22.86
C ILE A 104 1.53 5.19 -22.50
N LEU A 105 2.71 4.91 -21.93
CA LEU A 105 3.66 5.93 -21.47
C LEU A 105 4.61 6.45 -22.56
N TRP A 106 4.63 5.83 -23.74
CA TRP A 106 5.50 6.17 -24.87
C TRP A 106 4.70 6.70 -26.05
#